data_AF-A0A7X3WPY8-F1
#
_entry.id   AF-A0A7X3WPY8-F1
#
_cell.length_a   1.000
_cell.length_b   1.000
_cell.length_c   1.000
_cell.angle_alpha   90.00
_cell.angle_beta   90.00
_cell.angle_gamma   90.00
#
_symmetry.space_group_name_H-M   'P 1'
#
loop_
_entity.id
_entity.type
_entity.pdbx_description
1 polymer ?
#
loop_
_entity_poly.entity_id
_entity_poly.type
_entity_poly.pdbx_seq_one_letter_code
_entity_poly.pdbx_strand_id
1 'polypeptide(L)'
;MSRIYDFFLDIKNNPMDYVGRSSNSDFEKQVIDRLETFGYHETNFNELGNSYRTYWRKLIESDDGIIENTTPFKQNYIFQPFGTQSYPDVLILDNKTVLCLEVKSSKGTKPVWNSGLPKANGLYIFGSYVKKDITFFRGCDILNDEDRKRLSGFFENAMKNAESFNQEYMSNQEFGFGVYARKMYQNQQTHNPEAIINFFQNHRRYDLERQVLEYCKGLQRSD
;
A
#
# COMPACT_ATOMS: atom_id res chain seq x y z
N MET A 1 19.58 5.12 -13.90
CA MET A 1 18.32 4.85 -14.60
C MET A 1 17.44 4.03 -13.68
N SER A 2 16.18 4.44 -13.49
CA SER A 2 15.21 3.71 -12.66
C SER A 2 15.06 2.24 -13.08
N ARG A 3 14.97 1.32 -12.10
CA ARG A 3 14.78 -0.13 -12.32
C ARG A 3 13.37 -0.61 -11.97
N ILE A 4 12.50 0.30 -11.54
CA ILE A 4 11.19 -0.07 -11.00
C ILE A 4 10.25 -0.64 -12.06
N TYR A 5 10.35 -0.19 -13.32
CA TYR A 5 9.59 -0.77 -14.44
C TYR A 5 9.96 -2.24 -14.64
N ASP A 6 11.25 -2.57 -14.63
CA ASP A 6 11.74 -3.93 -14.83
C ASP A 6 11.26 -4.84 -13.69
N PHE A 7 11.23 -4.33 -12.46
CA PHE A 7 10.68 -5.03 -11.30
C PHE A 7 9.18 -5.37 -11.45
N PHE A 8 8.34 -4.41 -11.86
CA PHE A 8 6.91 -4.71 -12.09
C PHE A 8 6.67 -5.60 -13.31
N LEU A 9 7.52 -5.49 -14.33
CA LEU A 9 7.47 -6.39 -15.49
C LEU A 9 7.83 -7.83 -15.08
N ASP A 10 8.79 -8.00 -14.18
CA ASP A 10 9.15 -9.30 -13.61
C ASP A 10 8.00 -9.92 -12.81
N ILE A 11 7.34 -9.14 -11.94
CA ILE A 11 6.14 -9.59 -11.21
C ILE A 11 5.09 -10.14 -12.17
N LYS A 12 4.85 -9.42 -13.27
CA LYS A 12 3.85 -9.81 -14.29
C LYS A 12 4.21 -11.13 -14.98
N ASN A 13 5.48 -11.31 -15.31
CA ASN A 13 5.94 -12.42 -16.12
C ASN A 13 6.27 -13.67 -15.30
N ASN A 14 6.65 -13.50 -14.04
CA ASN A 14 7.15 -14.56 -13.17
C ASN A 14 6.35 -14.66 -11.86
N PRO A 15 5.00 -14.79 -11.90
CA PRO A 15 4.17 -14.78 -10.70
C PRO A 15 4.57 -15.86 -9.67
N MET A 16 4.98 -17.03 -10.17
CA MET A 16 5.38 -18.17 -9.33
C MET A 16 6.63 -17.91 -8.49
N ASP A 17 7.47 -16.95 -8.85
CA ASP A 17 8.65 -16.59 -8.06
C ASP A 17 8.27 -15.86 -6.76
N TYR A 18 7.05 -15.33 -6.69
CA TYR A 18 6.53 -14.54 -5.56
C TYR A 18 5.50 -15.30 -4.71
N VAL A 19 4.68 -16.15 -5.33
CA VAL A 19 3.57 -16.86 -4.65
C VAL A 19 3.66 -18.39 -4.76
N GLY A 20 4.72 -18.91 -5.38
CA GLY A 20 4.97 -20.34 -5.56
C GLY A 20 5.61 -21.03 -4.36
N ARG A 21 6.13 -20.28 -3.38
CA ARG A 21 6.68 -20.81 -2.12
C ARG A 21 5.55 -21.08 -1.11
N SER A 22 5.82 -21.90 -0.09
CA SER A 22 4.80 -22.43 0.84
C SER A 22 3.94 -21.32 1.46
N SER A 23 2.70 -21.62 1.86
CA SER A 23 1.78 -20.63 2.49
C SER A 23 2.28 -20.02 3.81
N ASN A 24 3.43 -20.47 4.30
CA ASN A 24 4.11 -19.98 5.50
C ASN A 24 5.27 -19.03 5.18
N SER A 25 5.61 -18.83 3.91
CA SER A 25 6.59 -17.82 3.51
C SER A 25 5.98 -16.42 3.68
N ASP A 26 6.77 -15.50 4.21
CA ASP A 26 6.40 -14.09 4.29
C ASP A 26 6.32 -13.50 2.86
N PHE A 27 5.13 -13.04 2.47
CA PHE A 27 4.91 -12.50 1.11
C PHE A 27 5.67 -11.21 0.91
N GLU A 28 5.67 -10.35 1.92
CA GLU A 28 6.37 -9.06 1.93
C GLU A 28 7.85 -9.31 1.70
N LYS A 29 8.44 -10.23 2.47
CA LYS A 29 9.84 -10.60 2.31
C LYS A 29 10.19 -11.10 0.91
N GLN A 30 9.34 -11.91 0.27
CA GLN A 30 9.60 -12.37 -1.10
C GLN A 30 9.61 -11.22 -2.11
N VAL A 31 8.70 -10.25 -1.95
CA VAL A 31 8.67 -9.05 -2.77
C VAL A 31 9.94 -8.22 -2.56
N ILE A 32 10.39 -8.07 -1.30
CA ILE A 32 11.64 -7.38 -0.95
C ILE A 32 12.87 -8.10 -1.52
N ASP A 33 13.01 -9.41 -1.28
CA ASP A 33 14.13 -10.22 -1.79
C ASP A 33 14.23 -10.08 -3.32
N ARG A 34 13.10 -10.04 -4.03
CA ARG A 34 13.09 -9.79 -5.49
C ARG A 34 13.47 -8.36 -5.83
N LEU A 35 12.95 -7.36 -5.12
CA LEU A 35 13.32 -5.96 -5.32
C LEU A 35 14.85 -5.75 -5.23
N GLU A 36 15.52 -6.45 -4.31
CA GLU A 36 16.98 -6.43 -4.18
C GLU A 36 17.71 -6.99 -5.40
N THR A 37 17.16 -8.02 -6.07
CA THR A 37 17.75 -8.54 -7.31
C THR A 37 17.72 -7.52 -8.46
N PHE A 38 16.89 -6.48 -8.37
CA PHE A 38 16.86 -5.35 -9.31
C PHE A 38 17.81 -4.21 -8.91
N GLY A 39 18.67 -4.42 -7.91
CA GLY A 39 19.70 -3.48 -7.49
C GLY A 39 19.23 -2.45 -6.46
N TYR A 40 18.06 -2.64 -5.86
CA TYR A 40 17.65 -1.82 -4.73
C TYR A 40 18.28 -2.32 -3.42
N HIS A 41 18.75 -1.39 -2.60
CA HIS A 41 19.41 -1.73 -1.33
C HIS A 41 18.64 -1.16 -0.13
N GLU A 42 18.51 -1.94 0.94
CA GLU A 42 17.89 -1.47 2.17
C GLU A 42 18.67 -0.27 2.75
N THR A 43 17.94 0.70 3.29
CA THR A 43 18.44 1.79 4.13
C THR A 43 17.39 2.09 5.20
N ASN A 44 17.64 3.09 6.06
CA ASN A 44 16.74 3.47 7.13
C ASN A 44 16.85 4.97 7.45
N PHE A 45 15.94 5.46 8.29
CA PHE A 45 15.93 6.87 8.69
C PHE A 45 17.09 7.28 9.61
N ASN A 46 17.82 6.34 10.21
CA ASN A 46 19.04 6.69 10.97
C ASN A 46 20.17 7.09 10.03
N GLU A 47 20.28 6.41 8.88
CA GLU A 47 21.24 6.74 7.83
C GLU A 47 20.82 7.99 7.04
N LEU A 48 19.53 8.11 6.76
CA LEU A 48 19.00 9.17 5.89
C LEU A 48 18.74 10.49 6.63
N GLY A 49 18.44 10.41 7.93
CA GLY A 49 18.10 11.53 8.80
C GLY A 49 16.61 11.57 9.16
N ASN A 50 16.32 11.74 10.45
CA ASN A 50 14.94 11.73 10.97
C ASN A 50 14.05 12.89 10.47
N SER A 51 14.63 13.97 9.92
CA SER A 51 13.85 15.05 9.30
C SER A 51 13.04 14.57 8.09
N TYR A 52 13.60 13.68 7.28
CA TYR A 52 12.92 13.07 6.15
C TYR A 52 11.76 12.17 6.58
N ARG A 53 11.89 11.47 7.71
CA ARG A 53 10.82 10.64 8.27
C ARG A 53 9.56 11.47 8.49
N THR A 54 9.69 12.62 9.14
CA THR A 54 8.56 13.52 9.41
C THR A 54 8.04 14.16 8.12
N TYR A 55 8.94 14.62 7.24
CA TYR A 55 8.58 15.25 5.98
C TYR A 55 7.79 14.32 5.05
N TRP A 56 8.31 13.12 4.78
CA TRP A 56 7.63 12.17 3.92
C TRP A 56 6.35 11.63 4.54
N ARG A 57 6.31 11.40 5.85
CA ARG A 57 5.05 11.01 6.50
C ARG A 57 3.92 11.99 6.20
N LYS A 58 4.19 13.29 6.29
CA LYS A 58 3.21 14.34 6.00
C LYS A 58 2.75 14.33 4.54
N LEU A 59 3.68 14.21 3.59
CA LEU A 59 3.36 14.16 2.15
C LEU A 59 2.58 12.90 1.77
N ILE A 60 2.95 11.76 2.35
CA ILE A 60 2.28 10.48 2.10
C ILE A 60 0.87 10.51 2.65
N GLU A 61 0.68 11.11 3.84
CA GLU A 61 -0.63 11.25 4.48
C GLU A 61 -1.56 12.19 3.72
N SER A 62 -1.03 13.24 3.06
CA SER A 62 -1.82 14.13 2.22
C SER A 62 -2.28 13.49 0.90
N ASP A 63 -1.71 12.34 0.54
CA ASP A 63 -2.03 11.58 -0.68
C ASP A 63 -1.75 12.40 -1.96
N ASP A 64 -0.82 13.37 -1.86
CA ASP A 64 -0.52 14.33 -2.92
C ASP A 64 0.60 13.83 -3.85
N GLY A 65 0.24 13.67 -5.13
CA GLY A 65 1.16 13.74 -6.26
C GLY A 65 2.40 12.83 -6.23
N ILE A 66 3.39 13.22 -7.03
CA ILE A 66 4.69 12.56 -7.08
C ILE A 66 5.56 13.11 -5.94
N ILE A 67 6.12 12.23 -5.13
CA ILE A 67 7.07 12.61 -4.08
C ILE A 67 8.46 12.63 -4.69
N GLU A 68 9.14 13.77 -4.64
CA GLU A 68 10.51 13.90 -5.14
C GLU A 68 11.54 13.24 -4.20
N ASN A 69 12.49 12.51 -4.77
CA ASN A 69 13.65 11.99 -4.03
C ASN A 69 14.79 13.03 -4.05
N THR A 70 14.79 13.87 -3.03
CA THR A 70 15.83 14.89 -2.77
C THR A 70 17.04 14.36 -2.00
N THR A 71 17.07 13.06 -1.69
CA THR A 71 18.13 12.43 -0.89
C THR A 71 19.31 11.97 -1.75
N PRO A 72 20.49 11.74 -1.14
CA PRO A 72 21.63 11.14 -1.85
C PRO A 72 21.42 9.65 -2.17
N PHE A 73 20.43 8.99 -1.55
CA PHE A 73 20.16 7.56 -1.73
C PHE A 73 19.35 7.35 -3.00
N LYS A 74 19.94 6.63 -3.96
CA LYS A 74 19.35 6.31 -5.26
C LYS A 74 19.34 4.80 -5.40
N GLN A 75 18.19 4.23 -5.80
CA GLN A 75 17.98 2.77 -5.81
C GLN A 75 18.14 2.17 -4.40
N ASN A 76 17.47 2.80 -3.43
CA ASN A 76 17.35 2.25 -2.09
C ASN A 76 15.90 1.98 -1.76
N TYR A 77 15.65 1.25 -0.68
CA TYR A 77 14.33 1.15 -0.08
C TYR A 77 14.41 1.24 1.45
N ILE A 78 13.32 1.70 2.08
CA ILE A 78 13.13 1.61 3.52
C ILE A 78 11.95 0.66 3.74
N PHE A 79 12.20 -0.47 4.39
CA PHE A 79 11.15 -1.41 4.79
C PHE A 79 10.47 -0.94 6.09
N GLN A 80 9.14 -1.00 6.12
CA GLN A 80 8.29 -0.60 7.24
C GLN A 80 8.68 0.77 7.86
N PRO A 81 8.78 1.84 7.03
CA PRO A 81 9.32 3.16 7.41
C PRO A 81 8.66 3.77 8.65
N PHE A 82 7.38 3.47 8.85
CA PHE A 82 6.56 4.04 9.92
C PHE A 82 6.04 2.99 10.90
N GLY A 83 6.63 1.78 10.87
CA GLY A 83 6.25 0.61 11.68
C GLY A 83 5.32 -0.35 10.94
N THR A 84 5.26 -1.59 11.44
CA THR A 84 4.56 -2.76 10.83
C THR A 84 3.05 -2.61 10.63
N GLN A 85 2.43 -1.59 11.21
CA GLN A 85 0.99 -1.33 11.11
C GLN A 85 0.68 -0.02 10.37
N SER A 86 1.69 0.60 9.76
CA SER A 86 1.59 1.90 9.11
C SER A 86 1.92 1.78 7.63
N TYR A 87 1.04 2.30 6.78
CA TYR A 87 1.31 2.48 5.36
C TYR A 87 2.47 3.46 5.13
N PRO A 88 3.32 3.26 4.10
CA PRO A 88 3.39 2.04 3.27
C PRO A 88 4.28 0.96 3.90
N ASP A 89 4.16 -0.28 3.43
CA ASP A 89 5.10 -1.36 3.77
C ASP A 89 6.53 -1.08 3.28
N VAL A 90 6.69 -0.39 2.15
CA VAL A 90 8.00 -0.05 1.57
C VAL A 90 7.99 1.38 1.01
N LEU A 91 9.03 2.15 1.32
CA LEU A 91 9.39 3.35 0.56
C LEU A 91 10.52 3.03 -0.38
N ILE A 92 10.29 3.19 -1.69
CA ILE A 92 11.31 3.00 -2.71
C ILE A 92 11.90 4.36 -3.06
N LEU A 93 13.18 4.54 -2.77
CA LEU A 93 13.98 5.71 -3.10
C LEU A 93 14.56 5.52 -4.49
N ASP A 94 13.76 5.79 -5.50
CA ASP A 94 14.18 5.74 -6.89
C ASP A 94 14.89 7.04 -7.29
N ASN A 95 15.47 7.10 -8.49
CA ASN A 95 16.44 8.16 -8.82
C ASN A 95 15.93 9.60 -8.54
N LYS A 96 14.72 9.94 -9.03
CA LYS A 96 14.10 11.26 -8.86
C LYS A 96 12.86 11.25 -7.98
N THR A 97 12.34 10.08 -7.63
CA THR A 97 11.04 9.93 -6.96
C THR A 97 11.09 8.96 -5.80
N VAL A 98 10.26 9.22 -4.80
CA VAL A 98 9.96 8.28 -3.72
C VAL A 98 8.61 7.64 -4.02
N LEU A 99 8.58 6.31 -4.08
CA LEU A 99 7.37 5.55 -4.36
C LEU A 99 6.90 4.83 -3.11
N CYS A 100 5.60 4.88 -2.85
CA CYS A 100 4.98 4.12 -1.78
C CYS A 100 4.52 2.77 -2.34
N LEU A 101 5.04 1.68 -1.80
CA LEU A 101 4.63 0.33 -2.17
C LEU A 101 4.00 -0.36 -0.96
N GLU A 102 2.75 -0.78 -1.13
CA GLU A 102 2.03 -1.65 -0.20
C GLU A 102 1.98 -3.06 -0.77
N VAL A 103 2.26 -4.04 0.08
CA VAL A 103 2.26 -5.45 -0.28
C VAL A 103 1.15 -6.15 0.51
N LYS A 104 0.19 -6.72 -0.20
CA LYS A 104 -0.94 -7.45 0.42
C LYS A 104 -0.96 -8.88 -0.05
N SER A 105 -1.30 -9.78 0.86
CA SER A 105 -1.61 -11.16 0.50
C SER A 105 -2.90 -11.63 1.16
N SER A 106 -3.58 -12.58 0.52
CA SER A 106 -4.67 -13.30 1.15
C SER A 106 -4.79 -14.72 0.59
N LYS A 107 -5.50 -15.59 1.31
CA LYS A 107 -5.91 -16.90 0.76
C LYS A 107 -7.04 -16.78 -0.27
N GLY A 108 -7.65 -15.60 -0.40
CA GLY A 108 -8.80 -15.33 -1.25
C GLY A 108 -8.42 -14.64 -2.55
N THR A 109 -9.39 -13.91 -3.11
CA THR A 109 -9.26 -13.21 -4.39
C THR A 109 -9.31 -11.69 -4.27
N LYS A 110 -9.36 -11.15 -3.05
CA LYS A 110 -9.35 -9.72 -2.78
C LYS A 110 -8.41 -9.37 -1.63
N PRO A 111 -7.81 -8.16 -1.67
CA PRO A 111 -7.12 -7.58 -0.52
C PRO A 111 -8.12 -7.21 0.58
N VAL A 112 -7.60 -7.12 1.81
CA VAL A 112 -8.34 -6.64 2.97
C VAL A 112 -7.94 -5.19 3.25
N TRP A 113 -8.93 -4.34 3.51
CA TRP A 113 -8.76 -2.90 3.73
C TRP A 113 -9.02 -2.54 5.21
N ASN A 114 -8.25 -3.19 6.07
CA ASN A 114 -8.22 -2.87 7.50
C ASN A 114 -7.36 -1.63 7.70
N SER A 115 -7.76 -0.74 8.61
CA SER A 115 -6.99 0.45 8.99
C SER A 115 -6.88 1.56 7.93
N GLY A 116 -7.13 1.28 6.64
CA GLY A 116 -7.10 2.28 5.58
C GLY A 116 -7.71 1.86 4.25
N LEU A 117 -8.08 2.85 3.44
CA LEU A 117 -8.43 2.70 2.03
C LEU A 117 -7.15 2.67 1.17
N PRO A 118 -7.22 2.16 -0.07
CA PRO A 118 -6.14 2.34 -1.04
C PRO A 118 -5.80 3.83 -1.20
N LYS A 119 -4.55 4.19 -0.94
CA LYS A 119 -3.98 5.54 -1.09
C LYS A 119 -3.76 5.85 -2.56
N ALA A 120 -4.14 7.03 -3.01
CA ALA A 120 -3.98 7.47 -4.40
C ALA A 120 -2.53 7.39 -4.87
N ASN A 121 -1.58 7.78 -4.01
CA ASN A 121 -0.14 7.78 -4.27
C ASN A 121 0.52 6.39 -4.15
N GLY A 122 -0.25 5.34 -3.83
CA GLY A 122 0.26 4.00 -3.57
C GLY A 122 0.30 3.10 -4.78
N LEU A 123 1.41 2.40 -4.93
CA LEU A 123 1.53 1.18 -5.72
C LEU A 123 1.17 -0.01 -4.82
N TYR A 124 0.38 -0.94 -5.34
CA TYR A 124 -0.06 -2.12 -4.61
C TYR A 124 0.37 -3.36 -5.35
N ILE A 125 0.96 -4.30 -4.61
CA ILE A 125 1.17 -5.68 -5.06
C ILE A 125 0.23 -6.57 -4.25
N PHE A 126 -0.59 -7.36 -4.93
CA PHE A 126 -1.52 -8.28 -4.29
C PHE A 126 -1.29 -9.72 -4.75
N GLY A 127 -0.88 -10.58 -3.82
CA GLY A 127 -0.64 -12.00 -4.05
C GLY A 127 -1.70 -12.90 -3.41
N SER A 128 -1.94 -14.05 -4.03
CA SER A 128 -2.75 -15.13 -3.45
C SER A 128 -2.04 -16.47 -3.56
N TYR A 129 -1.67 -17.03 -2.41
CA TYR A 129 -1.02 -18.35 -2.31
C TYR A 129 -1.89 -19.49 -2.82
N VAL A 130 -3.20 -19.41 -2.59
CA VAL A 130 -4.15 -20.44 -3.03
C VAL A 130 -4.33 -20.39 -4.54
N LYS A 131 -4.37 -19.19 -5.12
CA LYS A 131 -4.47 -19.01 -6.58
C LYS A 131 -3.12 -19.15 -7.28
N LYS A 132 -2.01 -19.08 -6.53
CA LYS A 132 -0.64 -18.99 -7.06
C LYS A 132 -0.54 -17.90 -8.13
N ASP A 133 -1.19 -16.78 -7.85
CA ASP A 133 -1.27 -15.64 -8.75
C ASP A 133 -0.97 -14.34 -8.00
N ILE A 134 -0.49 -13.35 -8.74
CA ILE A 134 -0.11 -12.02 -8.27
C ILE A 134 -0.58 -10.98 -9.28
N THR A 135 -1.03 -9.84 -8.79
CA THR A 135 -1.44 -8.71 -9.61
C THR A 135 -1.02 -7.42 -8.92
N PHE A 136 -1.05 -6.31 -9.65
CA PHE A 136 -0.65 -5.02 -9.12
C PHE A 136 -1.45 -3.88 -9.76
N PHE A 137 -1.58 -2.79 -9.03
CA PHE A 137 -2.41 -1.64 -9.41
C PHE A 137 -1.99 -0.40 -8.62
N ARG A 138 -2.42 0.79 -9.06
CA ARG A 138 -2.33 2.01 -8.25
C ARG A 138 -3.61 2.19 -7.45
N GLY A 139 -3.51 2.74 -6.24
CA GLY A 139 -4.70 2.96 -5.41
C GLY A 139 -5.70 3.94 -6.03
N CYS A 140 -5.22 4.92 -6.81
CA CYS A 140 -6.08 5.85 -7.55
C CYS A 140 -6.87 5.21 -8.70
N ASP A 141 -6.40 4.08 -9.27
CA ASP A 141 -7.07 3.42 -10.41
C ASP A 141 -8.27 2.55 -9.97
N ILE A 142 -8.32 2.18 -8.68
CA ILE A 142 -9.35 1.32 -8.08
C ILE A 142 -10.30 2.06 -7.13
N LEU A 143 -9.92 3.25 -6.65
CA LEU A 143 -10.74 4.10 -5.80
C LEU A 143 -10.49 5.56 -6.16
N ASN A 144 -11.54 6.27 -6.57
CA ASN A 144 -11.45 7.69 -6.89
C ASN A 144 -11.40 8.55 -5.61
N ASP A 145 -10.99 9.80 -5.76
CA ASP A 145 -10.79 10.72 -4.63
C ASP A 145 -12.09 11.11 -3.93
N GLU A 146 -13.21 11.19 -4.65
CA GLU A 146 -14.51 11.53 -4.09
C GLU A 146 -14.98 10.43 -3.13
N ASP A 147 -14.95 9.17 -3.57
CA ASP A 147 -15.30 8.01 -2.76
C ASP A 147 -14.31 7.84 -1.60
N ARG A 148 -13.00 8.06 -1.83
CA ARG A 148 -11.99 8.00 -0.76
C ARG A 148 -12.30 9.01 0.35
N LYS A 149 -12.64 10.26 -0.01
CA LYS A 149 -13.02 11.32 0.94
C LYS A 149 -14.30 10.96 1.68
N ARG A 150 -15.33 10.50 0.96
CA ARG A 150 -16.63 10.13 1.55
C ARG A 150 -16.50 9.00 2.55
N LEU A 151 -15.80 7.93 2.18
CA LEU A 151 -15.58 6.76 3.04
C LEU A 151 -14.69 7.11 4.25
N SER A 152 -13.65 7.93 4.06
CA SER A 152 -12.79 8.37 5.16
C SER A 152 -13.55 9.25 6.17
N GLY A 153 -14.36 10.18 5.67
CA GLY A 153 -15.17 11.08 6.52
C GLY A 153 -16.17 10.35 7.41
N PHE A 154 -16.71 9.20 6.98
CA PHE A 154 -17.56 8.36 7.83
C PHE A 154 -16.82 7.92 9.10
N PHE A 155 -15.60 7.38 8.96
CA PHE A 155 -14.83 6.93 10.11
C PHE A 155 -14.26 8.07 10.93
N GLU A 156 -13.94 9.23 10.34
CA GLU A 156 -13.58 10.42 11.11
C GLU A 156 -14.68 10.82 12.09
N ASN A 157 -15.94 10.81 11.64
CA ASN A 157 -17.08 11.08 12.52
C ASN A 157 -17.29 9.97 13.55
N ALA A 158 -17.17 8.69 13.16
CA ALA A 158 -17.30 7.57 14.09
C ALA A 158 -16.24 7.61 15.20
N MET A 159 -14.98 7.94 14.86
CA MET A 159 -13.89 8.10 15.83
C MET A 159 -14.14 9.28 16.77
N LYS A 160 -14.53 10.45 16.24
CA LYS A 160 -14.92 11.60 17.07
C LYS A 160 -16.05 11.26 18.04
N ASN A 161 -17.09 10.57 17.58
CA ASN A 161 -18.19 10.15 18.42
C ASN A 161 -17.75 9.17 19.52
N ALA A 162 -16.87 8.22 19.19
CA ALA A 162 -16.31 7.29 20.17
C ALA A 162 -15.45 8.01 21.24
N GLU A 163 -14.63 8.97 20.81
CA GLU A 163 -13.84 9.82 21.70
C GLU A 163 -14.74 10.65 22.63
N SER A 164 -15.75 11.34 22.08
CA SER A 164 -16.72 12.11 22.85
C SER A 164 -17.48 11.24 23.85
N PHE A 165 -17.93 10.05 23.44
CA PHE A 165 -18.58 9.11 24.35
C PHE A 165 -17.66 8.71 25.50
N ASN A 166 -16.39 8.37 25.24
CA ASN A 166 -15.48 7.98 26.30
C ASN A 166 -15.15 9.13 27.28
N GLN A 167 -15.12 10.37 26.78
CA GLN A 167 -14.94 11.55 27.63
C GLN A 167 -16.15 11.81 28.54
N GLU A 168 -17.37 11.51 28.08
CA GLU A 168 -18.59 11.59 28.89
C GLU A 168 -18.74 10.39 29.84
N TYR A 169 -18.46 9.19 29.34
CA TYR A 169 -18.54 7.90 30.04
C TYR A 169 -17.36 7.67 30.99
N MET A 170 -16.89 8.72 31.68
CA MET A 170 -15.83 8.60 32.70
C MET A 170 -16.34 7.74 33.86
N SER A 171 -16.03 6.44 33.78
CA SER A 171 -16.62 5.40 34.61
C SER A 171 -15.66 5.00 35.74
N ASN A 172 -16.19 4.93 36.97
CA ASN A 172 -15.46 4.41 38.13
C ASN A 172 -15.45 2.87 38.19
N GLN A 173 -15.74 2.21 37.07
CA GLN A 173 -15.70 0.76 37.02
C GLN A 173 -14.29 0.23 37.28
N GLU A 174 -14.21 -0.95 37.90
CA GLU A 174 -12.94 -1.58 38.24
C GLU A 174 -12.12 -1.98 36.99
N PHE A 175 -12.78 -2.26 35.86
CA PHE A 175 -12.15 -2.86 34.67
C PHE A 175 -11.92 -1.89 33.49
N GLY A 176 -12.34 -0.63 33.60
CA GLY A 176 -12.05 0.42 32.60
C GLY A 176 -12.53 0.20 31.15
N PHE A 177 -13.60 -0.56 30.90
CA PHE A 177 -14.19 -0.65 29.54
C PHE A 177 -14.57 0.72 28.95
N GLY A 178 -14.37 0.86 27.63
CA GLY A 178 -14.81 1.98 26.81
C GLY A 178 -15.06 1.54 25.36
N VAL A 179 -15.32 2.48 24.46
CA VAL A 179 -15.57 2.19 23.03
C VAL A 179 -14.39 2.59 22.16
N TYR A 180 -14.18 1.87 21.06
CA TYR A 180 -13.19 2.21 20.05
C TYR A 180 -13.75 1.97 18.65
N ALA A 181 -13.93 3.05 17.90
CA ALA A 181 -14.33 2.96 16.50
C ALA A 181 -13.11 2.60 15.64
N ARG A 182 -13.14 1.42 14.99
CA ARG A 182 -12.06 0.94 14.13
C ARG A 182 -12.42 1.07 12.65
N LYS A 183 -11.50 1.60 11.84
CA LYS A 183 -11.59 1.61 10.37
C LYS A 183 -11.57 0.19 9.81
N MET A 184 -12.67 -0.21 9.18
CA MET A 184 -12.79 -1.49 8.47
C MET A 184 -13.60 -1.26 7.18
N TYR A 185 -12.90 -1.19 6.05
CA TYR A 185 -13.55 -1.01 4.76
C TYR A 185 -13.79 -2.35 4.08
N GLN A 186 -14.92 -2.46 3.39
CA GLN A 186 -15.38 -3.71 2.80
C GLN A 186 -15.61 -3.53 1.30
N ASN A 187 -14.87 -4.31 0.51
CA ASN A 187 -15.14 -4.49 -0.92
C ASN A 187 -16.02 -5.74 -1.10
N GLN A 188 -17.32 -5.52 -1.27
CA GLN A 188 -18.35 -6.56 -1.34
C GLN A 188 -19.42 -6.19 -2.37
N GLN A 189 -20.06 -7.20 -2.96
CA GLN A 189 -21.15 -7.01 -3.92
C GLN A 189 -22.45 -6.50 -3.28
N THR A 190 -22.59 -6.59 -1.97
CA THR A 190 -23.70 -5.99 -1.21
C THR A 190 -23.71 -4.47 -1.29
N HIS A 191 -22.56 -3.84 -1.53
CA HIS A 191 -22.45 -2.38 -1.71
C HIS A 191 -22.64 -1.96 -3.18
N ASN A 192 -22.34 -2.85 -4.12
CA ASN A 192 -22.58 -2.69 -5.56
C ASN A 192 -22.58 -4.09 -6.20
N PRO A 193 -23.69 -4.58 -6.78
CA PRO A 193 -23.76 -5.92 -7.39
C PRO A 193 -22.70 -6.20 -8.45
N GLU A 194 -22.30 -5.16 -9.18
CA GLU A 194 -21.27 -5.20 -10.24
C GLU A 194 -19.85 -4.96 -9.69
N ALA A 195 -19.67 -4.91 -8.38
CA ALA A 195 -18.37 -4.68 -7.77
C ALA A 195 -17.37 -5.78 -8.14
N ILE A 196 -16.20 -5.35 -8.57
CA ILE A 196 -15.05 -6.23 -8.78
C ILE A 196 -14.52 -6.65 -7.40
N ILE A 197 -14.72 -7.92 -7.06
CA ILE A 197 -14.27 -8.54 -5.80
C ILE A 197 -13.23 -9.65 -6.01
N ASN A 198 -12.95 -10.00 -7.26
CA ASN A 198 -11.90 -10.93 -7.63
C ASN A 198 -10.86 -10.19 -8.46
N PHE A 199 -9.76 -9.82 -7.83
CA PHE A 199 -8.70 -9.01 -8.43
C PHE A 199 -7.89 -9.80 -9.48
N PHE A 200 -7.92 -11.15 -9.44
CA PHE A 200 -7.22 -12.00 -10.40
C PHE A 200 -8.05 -12.28 -11.66
N GLN A 201 -9.37 -12.37 -11.52
CA GLN A 201 -10.35 -12.54 -12.61
C GLN A 201 -11.12 -11.23 -12.87
N ASN A 202 -10.41 -10.13 -12.80
CA ASN A 202 -10.92 -8.79 -13.03
C ASN A 202 -10.82 -8.44 -14.52
N HIS A 203 -11.92 -8.02 -15.16
CA HIS A 203 -11.91 -7.57 -16.57
C HIS A 203 -10.98 -6.36 -16.81
N ARG A 204 -10.74 -5.53 -15.78
CA ARG A 204 -9.78 -4.41 -15.79
C ARG A 204 -8.35 -4.80 -15.42
N ARG A 205 -8.05 -6.06 -15.05
CA ARG A 205 -6.72 -6.47 -14.55
C ARG A 205 -5.59 -6.02 -15.47
N TYR A 206 -5.74 -6.32 -16.77
CA TYR A 206 -4.74 -5.96 -17.77
C TYR A 206 -4.50 -4.44 -17.81
N ASP A 207 -5.56 -3.64 -17.73
CA ASP A 207 -5.48 -2.19 -17.75
C ASP A 207 -4.80 -1.63 -16.49
N LEU A 208 -5.14 -2.17 -15.32
CA LEU A 208 -4.56 -1.76 -14.03
C LEU A 208 -3.04 -2.04 -14.00
N GLU A 209 -2.64 -3.24 -14.42
CA GLU A 209 -1.21 -3.61 -14.49
C GLU A 209 -0.48 -2.76 -15.54
N ARG A 210 -1.10 -2.52 -16.71
CA ARG A 210 -0.53 -1.64 -17.74
C ARG A 210 -0.35 -0.21 -17.22
N GLN A 211 -1.31 0.33 -16.46
CA GLN A 211 -1.22 1.68 -15.89
C GLN A 211 -0.04 1.82 -14.93
N VAL A 212 0.24 0.80 -14.11
CA VAL A 212 1.45 0.77 -13.27
C VAL A 212 2.71 0.73 -14.13
N LEU A 213 2.76 -0.14 -15.14
CA LEU A 213 3.93 -0.24 -16.02
C LEU A 213 4.21 1.08 -16.75
N GLU A 214 3.19 1.73 -17.32
CA GLU A 214 3.36 3.03 -17.99
C GLU A 214 3.75 4.14 -17.01
N TYR A 215 3.21 4.13 -15.79
CA TYR A 215 3.63 5.03 -14.73
C TYR A 215 5.12 4.87 -14.42
N CYS A 216 5.57 3.64 -14.14
CA CYS A 216 6.98 3.32 -13.87
C CYS A 216 7.90 3.66 -15.05
N LYS A 217 7.45 3.43 -16.28
CA LYS A 217 8.20 3.78 -17.51
C LYS A 217 8.34 5.29 -17.69
N GLY A 218 7.33 6.06 -17.31
CA GLY A 218 7.39 7.52 -17.29
C GLY A 218 8.48 8.06 -16.35
N LEU A 219 8.73 7.38 -15.23
CA LEU A 219 9.79 7.72 -14.29
C LEU A 219 11.19 7.50 -14.89
N GLN A 220 11.38 6.41 -15.66
CA GLN A 220 12.65 6.13 -16.37
C GLN A 220 13.01 7.17 -17.42
N ARG A 221 12.01 7.73 -18.11
CA ARG A 221 12.21 8.71 -19.20
C ARG A 221 12.46 10.13 -18.70
N SER A 222 12.14 10.37 -17.44
CA SER A 222 12.36 11.67 -16.80
C SER A 222 13.78 11.84 -16.30
N ASP A 223 14.65 10.82 -16.44
CA ASP A 223 16.09 10.81 -16.09
C ASP A 223 16.93 11.64 -17.06
#